data_AF-A0A645BKA7-F1
#
_entry.id   AF-A0A645BKA7-F1
#
_cell.length_a   1.000
_cell.length_b   1.000
_cell.length_c   1.000
_cell.angle_alpha   90.00
_cell.angle_beta   90.00
_cell.angle_gamma   90.00
#
_symmetry.space_group_name_H-M   'P 1'
#
loop_
_entity.id
_entity.type
_entity.pdbx_description
1 polymer ?
#
loop_
_entity_poly.entity_id
_entity_poly.type
_entity_poly.pdbx_seq_one_letter_code
_entity_poly.pdbx_strand_id
1 'polypeptide(L)' 'MNTFMYENPIVQDNIEKLRKLGYNVYETAEGDLACGDFGKGKLLPWEEIVKIIEEFKR' A
#
# COMPACT_ATOMS: atom_id res chain seq x y z
N MET A 1 1.71 7.74 0.22
CA MET A 1 2.77 8.02 -0.77
C MET A 1 2.12 8.59 -2.02
N ASN A 2 2.76 9.48 -2.79
CA ASN A 2 2.13 9.93 -4.04
C ASN A 2 2.20 8.83 -5.12
N THR A 3 1.40 8.96 -6.18
CA THR A 3 1.31 7.97 -7.26
C THR A 3 2.67 7.68 -7.90
N PHE A 4 3.44 8.71 -8.25
CA PHE A 4 4.74 8.55 -8.91
C PHE A 4 5.79 7.85 -8.05
N MET A 5 5.76 8.07 -6.74
CA MET A 5 6.62 7.36 -5.80
C MET A 5 6.16 5.91 -5.65
N TYR A 6 4.86 5.65 -5.60
CA TYR A 6 4.32 4.29 -5.50
C TYR A 6 4.61 3.45 -6.74
N GLU A 7 4.38 4.01 -7.92
CA GLU A 7 4.62 3.35 -9.22
C GLU A 7 6.09 3.32 -9.64
N ASN A 8 6.99 3.92 -8.84
CA ASN A 8 8.41 3.89 -9.12
C ASN A 8 8.92 2.43 -9.23
N PRO A 9 9.64 2.05 -10.30
CA PRO A 9 10.13 0.68 -10.48
C PRO A 9 10.92 0.14 -9.29
N ILE A 10 11.72 0.99 -8.62
CA ILE A 10 12.51 0.60 -7.44
C ILE A 10 11.59 0.24 -6.27
N VAL A 11 10.48 0.96 -6.10
CA VAL A 11 9.49 0.67 -5.05
C VAL A 11 8.74 -0.62 -5.36
N GLN A 12 8.35 -0.84 -6.61
CA GLN A 12 7.70 -2.09 -7.04
C GLN A 12 8.61 -3.31 -6.85
N ASP A 13 9.90 -3.21 -7.19
CA ASP A 13 10.89 -4.26 -6.94
C ASP A 13 11.07 -4.54 -5.44
N ASN A 14 11.05 -3.51 -4.60
CA ASN A 14 11.13 -3.66 -3.15
C ASN A 14 9.88 -4.34 -2.56
N ILE A 15 8.69 -3.97 -3.05
CA ILE A 15 7.42 -4.61 -2.67
C ILE A 15 7.47 -6.11 -3.01
N GLU A 16 7.92 -6.45 -4.22
CA GLU A 16 8.04 -7.84 -4.67
C GLU A 16 9.08 -8.61 -3.85
N LYS A 17 10.21 -7.98 -3.52
CA LYS A 17 11.22 -8.58 -2.63
C LYS A 17 10.63 -8.90 -1.25
N LEU A 18 9.83 -8.00 -0.67
CA LEU A 18 9.18 -8.24 0.63
C LEU A 18 8.18 -9.39 0.55
N ARG A 19 7.38 -9.47 -0.53
CA ARG A 19 6.47 -10.61 -0.77
C ARG A 19 7.21 -11.94 -0.84
N LYS A 20 8.33 -11.99 -1.57
CA LYS A 20 9.19 -13.19 -1.66
C LYS A 20 9.79 -13.61 -0.31
N LEU A 21 10.02 -12.66 0.59
CA LEU A 21 10.51 -12.91 1.95
C LEU A 21 9.40 -13.34 2.93
N GLY A 22 8.15 -13.44 2.46
CA GLY A 22 7.01 -13.89 3.27
C GLY A 22 6.28 -12.78 4.02
N TYR A 23 6.54 -11.51 3.69
CA TYR A 23 5.77 -10.39 4.23
C TYR A 23 4.47 -10.21 3.44
N ASN A 24 3.39 -9.91 4.16
CA ASN A 24 2.13 -9.51 3.54
C ASN A 24 2.18 -8.01 3.24
N VAL A 25 2.40 -7.68 1.97
CA VAL A 25 2.37 -6.31 1.48
C VAL A 25 1.02 -6.08 0.80
N TYR A 26 0.15 -5.34 1.49
CA TYR A 26 -1.17 -4.95 1.00
C TYR A 26 -1.07 -3.76 0.05
N GLU A 27 -2.00 -3.70 -0.89
CA GLU A 27 -2.11 -2.62 -1.87
C GLU A 27 -2.53 -1.29 -1.22
N THR A 28 -2.39 -0.21 -1.97
CA THR A 28 -2.80 1.14 -1.54
C THR A 28 -4.20 1.48 -2.03
N ALA A 29 -4.89 2.39 -1.35
CA ALA A 29 -6.12 2.97 -1.87
C ALA A 29 -5.82 4.03 -2.96
N GLU A 30 -6.87 4.40 -3.69
CA GLU A 30 -6.93 5.61 -4.50
C GLU A 30 -7.67 6.71 -3.75
N GLY A 31 -7.24 7.96 -3.92
CA GLY A 31 -7.96 9.12 -3.38
C GLY A 31 -7.13 10.38 -3.38
N ASP A 32 -7.61 11.41 -2.68
CA ASP A 32 -6.85 12.65 -2.50
C ASP A 32 -5.54 12.40 -1.75
N LEU A 33 -4.46 12.91 -2.33
CA LEU A 33 -3.10 12.83 -1.83
C LEU A 33 -2.67 14.19 -1.26
N ALA A 34 -1.64 14.18 -0.42
CA ALA A 34 -1.15 15.40 0.24
C ALA A 34 -0.59 16.46 -0.75
N CYS A 35 -0.25 16.07 -1.98
CA CYS A 35 0.18 16.99 -3.04
C CYS A 35 -0.99 17.70 -3.76
N GLY A 36 -2.24 17.35 -3.44
CA GLY A 36 -3.43 17.88 -4.11
C GLY A 36 -3.89 17.05 -5.32
N ASP A 37 -3.14 16.01 -5.70
CA ASP A 37 -3.56 15.08 -6.76
C ASP A 37 -4.52 14.01 -6.24
N PHE A 38 -5.33 13.47 -7.14
CA PHE A 38 -6.11 12.25 -6.92
C PHE A 38 -5.41 11.06 -7.57
N GLY A 39 -5.14 9.99 -6.83
CA GLY A 39 -4.52 8.80 -7.40
C GLY A 39 -4.14 7.72 -6.38
N LYS A 40 -3.38 6.73 -6.85
CA LYS A 40 -2.87 5.59 -6.06
C LYS A 40 -1.79 6.02 -5.07
N GLY A 41 -1.52 5.17 -4.09
CA GLY A 41 -0.51 5.42 -3.07
C GLY A 41 -1.09 5.94 -1.74
N LYS A 42 -2.41 6.14 -1.65
CA LYS A 42 -3.10 6.51 -0.42
C LYS A 42 -3.11 5.34 0.56
N LEU A 43 -2.98 5.63 1.85
CA LEU A 43 -3.14 4.60 2.88
C LEU A 43 -4.56 4.03 2.80
N LEU A 44 -4.70 2.71 2.97
CA LEU A 44 -6.02 2.08 3.10
C LEU A 44 -6.82 2.76 4.22
N PRO A 45 -8.17 2.80 4.11
CA PRO A 45 -9.01 3.18 5.24
C PRO A 45 -8.66 2.39 6.49
N TRP A 46 -8.70 3.03 7.65
CA TRP A 46 -8.27 2.40 8.89
C TRP A 46 -9.14 1.19 9.24
N GLU A 47 -10.41 1.21 8.84
CA GLU A 47 -11.36 0.11 8.98
C GLU A 47 -10.90 -1.14 8.23
N GLU A 48 -10.38 -0.97 7.01
CA GLU A 48 -9.82 -2.07 6.22
C GLU A 48 -8.53 -2.60 6.84
N ILE A 49 -7.66 -1.71 7.35
CA ILE A 49 -6.44 -2.10 8.05
C ILE A 49 -6.76 -2.92 9.30
N VAL A 50 -7.73 -2.49 10.10
CA VAL A 50 -8.18 -3.23 11.29
C VAL A 50 -8.73 -4.60 10.89
N LYS A 51 -9.61 -4.65 9.88
CA LYS A 51 -10.17 -5.91 9.38
C LYS A 51 -9.06 -6.88 8.93
N ILE A 52 -8.09 -6.39 8.16
CA ILE A 52 -6.92 -7.18 7.73
C ILE A 52 -6.20 -7.77 8.95
N ILE A 53 -5.94 -6.96 9.98
CA ILE A 53 -5.24 -7.40 11.20
C ILE A 53 -6.08 -8.44 11.96
N GLU A 54 -7.39 -8.26 12.05
CA GLU A 54 -8.31 -9.20 12.72
C GLU A 54 -8.42 -10.54 11.99
N GLU A 55 -8.43 -10.53 10.64
CA GLU A 55 -8.41 -11.72 9.79
C GLU A 55 -7.04 -12.40 9.76
N PHE A 56 -5.96 -11.64 10.00
CA PHE A 56 -4.59 -12.14 10.08
C PHE A 56 -4.30 -12.99 11.34
N LYS A 57 -5.32 -13.25 12.18
CA LYS A 57 -5.22 -14.16 13.32
C LYS A 57 -4.77 -15.55 12.86
N ARG A 58 -3.49 -15.83 13.16
CA ARG A 58 -2.89 -17.17 13.18
C ARG A 58 -3.55 -18.06 14.21
#